data_AF-A0AA48KSN6-F1
#
_entry.id   AF-A0AA48KSN6-F1
#
_cell.length_a   1.000
_cell.length_b   1.000
_cell.length_c   1.000
_cell.angle_alpha   90.00
_cell.angle_beta   90.00
_cell.angle_gamma   90.00
#
_symmetry.space_group_name_H-M   'P 1'
#
loop_
_entity.id
_entity.type
_entity.pdbx_description
1 polymer ?
#
loop_
_entity_poly.entity_id
_entity_poly.type
_entity_poly.pdbx_seq_one_letter_code
_entity_poly.pdbx_strand_id
1 'polypeptide(L)'
;MGKDSKEKSKVEKELDKQAAIEIKRHIKAEMAMAGLTYKDLAKRMNKLGRPISEQSLRNKVSKGSHRTTWYWDLMKIIRSKPAPDLTTDDSESPVTDNQFPTEIEN
;
A
#
# COMPACT_ATOMS: atom_id res chain seq x y z
N MET A 1 -24.13 24.03 14.79
CA MET A 1 -23.02 23.64 15.68
C MET A 1 -21.72 24.12 15.05
N GLY A 2 -21.28 25.33 15.41
CA GLY A 2 -19.98 25.84 14.99
C GLY A 2 -18.88 24.99 15.61
N LYS A 3 -17.93 24.51 14.81
CA LYS A 3 -16.73 23.89 15.36
C LYS A 3 -15.94 24.99 16.05
N ASP A 4 -16.00 25.05 17.37
CA ASP A 4 -15.05 25.82 18.17
C ASP A 4 -13.67 25.23 17.92
N SER A 5 -12.96 25.77 16.93
CA SER A 5 -11.59 25.38 16.60
C SER A 5 -10.69 25.93 17.70
N LYS A 6 -10.67 25.26 18.85
CA LYS A 6 -9.76 25.58 19.95
C LYS A 6 -8.35 25.59 19.37
N GLU A 7 -7.73 26.77 19.39
CA GLU A 7 -6.43 26.95 18.78
C GLU A 7 -5.42 26.09 19.55
N LYS A 8 -4.74 25.17 18.84
CA LYS A 8 -3.80 24.24 19.46
C LYS A 8 -2.77 24.98 20.30
N SER A 9 -2.49 24.47 21.49
CA SER A 9 -1.46 25.02 22.37
C SER A 9 -0.09 24.99 21.70
N LYS A 10 0.82 25.90 22.09
CA LYS A 10 2.22 25.88 21.63
C LYS A 10 2.87 24.52 21.87
N VAL A 11 2.51 23.85 22.97
CA VAL A 11 3.00 22.51 23.33
C VAL A 11 2.52 21.46 22.33
N GLU A 12 1.22 21.43 22.02
CA GLU A 12 0.64 20.49 21.05
C GLU A 12 1.23 20.68 19.65
N LYS A 13 1.43 21.93 19.23
CA LYS A 13 2.07 22.25 17.94
C LYS A 13 3.51 21.71 17.87
N GLU A 14 4.24 21.70 18.97
CA GLU A 14 5.61 21.18 19.01
C GLU A 14 5.64 19.65 19.03
N LEU A 15 4.74 19.02 19.81
CA LEU A 15 4.56 17.56 19.78
C LEU A 15 4.19 17.06 18.39
N ASP A 16 3.29 17.76 17.69
CA ASP A 16 2.89 17.43 16.31
C ASP A 16 4.09 17.50 15.35
N LYS A 17 4.99 18.48 15.51
CA LYS A 17 6.20 18.58 14.67
C LYS A 17 7.18 17.45 14.94
N GLN A 18 7.40 17.09 16.22
CA GLN A 18 8.29 16.00 16.58
C GLN A 18 7.76 14.67 16.02
N ALA A 19 6.47 14.39 16.20
CA ALA A 19 5.82 13.22 15.61
C ALA A 19 5.95 13.20 14.08
N ALA A 20 5.75 14.34 13.40
CA ALA A 20 5.92 14.44 11.95
C ALA A 20 7.35 14.10 11.48
N ILE A 21 8.37 14.51 12.24
CA ILE A 21 9.78 14.20 11.96
C ILE A 21 10.05 12.70 12.12
N GLU A 22 9.56 12.10 13.21
CA GLU A 22 9.71 10.67 13.47
C GLU A 22 9.03 9.82 12.42
N ILE A 23 7.78 10.13 12.07
CA ILE A 23 7.05 9.39 11.04
C ILE A 23 7.77 9.48 9.68
N LYS A 24 8.29 10.67 9.33
CA LYS A 24 9.07 10.85 8.11
C LYS A 24 10.33 10.00 8.10
N ARG A 25 11.06 9.94 9.22
CA ARG A 25 12.25 9.09 9.38
C ARG A 25 11.87 7.62 9.23
N HIS A 26 10.80 7.20 9.88
CA HIS A 26 10.33 5.82 9.84
C HIS A 26 9.92 5.37 8.44
N ILE A 27 9.12 6.17 7.72
CA ILE A 27 8.73 5.85 6.34
C ILE A 27 9.96 5.71 5.43
N LYS A 28 10.94 6.61 5.56
CA LYS A 28 12.16 6.55 4.76
C LYS A 28 13.02 5.32 5.09
N ALA A 29 13.12 4.97 6.36
CA ALA A 29 13.86 3.79 6.79
C ALA A 29 13.21 2.51 6.23
N GLU A 30 11.89 2.38 6.36
CA GLU A 30 11.12 1.24 5.82
C GLU A 30 11.25 1.13 4.29
N MET A 31 11.18 2.26 3.57
CA MET A 31 11.43 2.27 2.13
C MET A 31 12.85 1.82 1.77
N ALA A 32 13.86 2.28 2.54
CA ALA A 32 15.26 1.91 2.31
C ALA A 32 15.50 0.42 2.60
N MET A 33 14.91 -0.12 3.68
CA MET A 33 14.98 -1.54 4.01
C MET A 33 14.31 -2.41 2.93
N ALA A 34 13.22 -1.94 2.34
CA ALA A 34 12.53 -2.63 1.26
C ALA A 34 13.14 -2.41 -0.13
N GLY A 35 14.17 -1.54 -0.26
CA GLY A 35 14.76 -1.17 -1.54
C GLY A 35 13.80 -0.47 -2.50
N LEU A 36 12.79 0.25 -1.98
CA LEU A 36 11.72 0.86 -2.78
C LEU A 36 11.95 2.35 -3.04
N THR A 37 11.66 2.77 -4.27
CA THR A 37 11.58 4.19 -4.62
C THR A 37 10.17 4.75 -4.40
N TYR A 38 10.03 6.08 -4.34
CA TYR A 38 8.71 6.73 -4.29
C TYR A 38 7.86 6.40 -5.53
N LYS A 39 8.50 6.22 -6.68
CA LYS A 39 7.85 5.80 -7.94
C LYS A 39 7.22 4.42 -7.81
N ASP A 40 7.94 3.46 -7.23
CA ASP A 40 7.44 2.10 -7.05
C ASP A 40 6.33 2.04 -6.01
N LEU A 41 6.47 2.81 -4.93
CA LEU A 41 5.45 2.92 -3.90
C LEU A 41 4.15 3.52 -4.45
N ALA A 42 4.24 4.56 -5.28
CA ALA A 42 3.09 5.14 -5.97
C ALA A 42 2.41 4.13 -6.91
N LYS A 43 3.18 3.38 -7.71
CA LYS A 43 2.64 2.31 -8.57
C LYS A 43 1.89 1.25 -7.76
N ARG A 44 2.47 0.79 -6.64
CA ARG A 44 1.83 -0.21 -5.77
C ARG A 44 0.58 0.33 -5.09
N MET A 45 0.59 1.59 -4.65
CA MET A 45 -0.61 2.26 -4.11
C MET A 45 -1.73 2.37 -5.16
N ASN A 46 -1.38 2.67 -6.41
CA ASN A 46 -2.34 2.74 -7.51
C ASN A 46 -2.98 1.38 -7.78
N LYS A 47 -2.21 0.28 -7.73
CA LYS A 47 -2.74 -1.09 -7.88
C LYS A 47 -3.77 -1.45 -6.81
N LEU A 48 -3.69 -0.87 -5.61
CA LEU A 48 -4.66 -1.07 -4.52
C LEU A 48 -5.85 -0.12 -4.58
N GLY A 49 -6.06 0.59 -5.69
CA GLY A 49 -7.16 1.53 -5.85
C GLY A 49 -6.98 2.85 -5.10
N ARG A 50 -5.76 3.19 -4.68
CA ARG A 50 -5.42 4.49 -4.09
C ARG A 50 -4.59 5.32 -5.07
N PRO A 51 -5.21 5.98 -6.07
CA PRO A 51 -4.48 6.76 -7.06
C PRO A 51 -3.70 7.90 -6.40
N ILE A 52 -2.39 7.88 -6.54
CA ILE A 52 -1.48 8.93 -6.06
C ILE A 52 -0.31 9.08 -7.03
N SER A 53 0.07 10.33 -7.30
CA SER A 53 1.30 10.63 -8.06
C SER A 53 2.52 10.57 -7.14
N GLU A 54 3.68 10.29 -7.72
CA GLU A 54 4.96 10.29 -6.98
C GLU A 54 5.20 11.62 -6.26
N GLN A 55 4.94 12.74 -6.93
CA GLN A 55 5.08 14.07 -6.35
C GLN A 55 4.13 14.28 -5.16
N SER A 56 2.88 13.83 -5.29
CA SER A 56 1.89 13.92 -4.21
C SER A 56 2.29 13.06 -3.02
N LEU A 57 2.81 11.85 -3.28
CA LEU A 57 3.33 10.94 -2.25
C LEU A 57 4.51 11.58 -1.51
N ARG A 58 5.50 12.12 -2.23
CA ARG A 58 6.66 12.81 -1.65
C ARG A 58 6.23 14.00 -0.80
N ASN A 59 5.31 14.83 -1.29
CA ASN A 59 4.77 15.97 -0.55
C ASN A 59 4.05 15.52 0.73
N LYS A 60 3.28 14.43 0.66
CA LYS A 60 2.52 13.90 1.80
C LYS A 60 3.44 13.31 2.87
N VAL A 61 4.47 12.55 2.47
CA VAL A 61 5.51 12.05 3.38
C VAL A 61 6.31 13.20 3.98
N SER A 62 6.64 14.23 3.19
CA SER A 62 7.40 15.39 3.69
C SER A 62 6.62 16.22 4.71
N LYS A 63 5.29 16.29 4.60
CA LYS A 63 4.44 17.00 5.56
C LYS A 63 4.30 16.28 6.90
N GLY A 64 4.51 14.95 6.94
CA GLY A 64 4.41 14.14 8.17
C GLY A 64 3.02 14.06 8.81
N SER A 65 2.06 14.89 8.38
CA SER A 65 0.67 14.87 8.80
C SER A 65 -0.20 14.13 7.78
N HIS A 66 -0.69 12.95 8.16
CA HIS A 66 -1.57 12.12 7.33
C HIS A 66 -2.49 11.30 8.22
N ARG A 67 -3.55 10.75 7.60
CA ARG A 67 -4.48 9.85 8.31
C ARG A 67 -3.76 8.55 8.66
N THR A 68 -4.02 8.02 9.86
CA THR A 68 -3.46 6.76 10.36
C THR A 68 -3.76 5.59 9.42
N THR A 69 -4.96 5.55 8.82
CA THR A 69 -5.32 4.52 7.82
C THR A 69 -4.43 4.55 6.59
N TRP A 70 -4.12 5.75 6.09
CA TRP A 70 -3.22 5.92 4.94
C TRP A 70 -1.79 5.45 5.25
N TYR A 71 -1.31 5.72 6.47
CA TYR A 71 -0.01 5.24 6.93
C TYR A 71 0.05 3.72 7.00
N TRP A 72 -0.98 3.09 7.57
CA TRP A 72 -1.05 1.62 7.65
C TRP A 72 -1.06 0.97 6.28
N ASP A 73 -1.82 1.52 5.33
CA ASP A 73 -1.82 1.03 3.96
C ASP A 73 -0.43 1.18 3.30
N LEU A 74 0.24 2.30 3.52
CA LEU A 74 1.60 2.54 3.06
C LEU A 74 2.57 1.47 3.60
N MET A 75 2.53 1.21 4.92
CA MET A 75 3.39 0.22 5.56
C MET A 75 3.11 -1.19 5.07
N LYS A 76 1.83 -1.56 4.88
CA LYS A 76 1.45 -2.85 4.28
C LYS A 76 2.06 -3.01 2.89
N ILE A 77 2.08 -1.96 2.08
CA ILE A 77 2.64 -2.01 0.71
C ILE A 77 4.16 -2.11 0.71
N ILE A 78 4.83 -1.41 1.63
CA ILE A 78 6.28 -1.44 1.78
C ILE A 78 6.73 -2.83 2.25
N ARG A 79 6.01 -3.39 3.23
CA ARG A 79 6.29 -4.72 3.82
C ARG A 79 5.77 -5.87 2.97
N SER A 80 4.81 -5.63 2.09
CA SER A 80 4.41 -6.58 1.07
C SER A 80 5.61 -6.86 0.17
N LYS A 81 6.08 -8.10 0.19
CA LYS A 81 6.90 -8.64 -0.91
C LYS A 81 6.14 -8.33 -2.21
N PRO A 82 6.80 -7.86 -3.29
CA PRO A 82 6.12 -7.84 -4.58
C PRO A 82 5.58 -9.26 -4.78
N ALA A 83 4.26 -9.41 -4.86
CA ALA A 83 3.68 -10.67 -5.26
C ALA A 83 4.40 -11.07 -6.56
N PRO A 84 4.90 -12.31 -6.69
CA PRO A 84 5.34 -12.78 -7.98
C PRO A 84 4.19 -12.53 -8.95
N ASP A 85 4.55 -11.89 -10.05
CA ASP A 85 3.65 -11.54 -11.13
C ASP A 85 2.72 -12.72 -11.44
N LEU A 86 1.41 -12.56 -11.25
CA LEU A 86 0.43 -13.49 -11.81
C LEU A 86 0.31 -13.17 -13.31
N THR A 87 1.40 -13.42 -14.03
CA THR A 87 1.40 -13.64 -15.48
C THR A 87 1.76 -15.11 -15.70
N THR A 88 0.90 -15.98 -15.21
CA THR A 88 0.53 -17.22 -15.91
C THR A 88 -0.85 -16.87 -16.49
N ASP A 89 -0.98 -16.22 -17.64
CA ASP A 89 -0.83 -16.81 -18.98
C ASP A 89 -0.51 -18.32 -18.98
N ASP A 90 -1.38 -19.10 -18.33
CA ASP A 90 -1.64 -20.47 -18.74
C ASP A 90 -2.98 -20.44 -19.47
N SER A 91 -2.85 -20.29 -20.79
CA SER A 91 -3.75 -20.79 -21.80
C SER A 91 -4.44 -22.10 -21.39
N GLU A 92 -5.76 -22.14 -21.60
CA GLU A 92 -6.57 -23.34 -21.82
C GLU A 92 -6.31 -24.53 -20.89
N SER A 93 -7.15 -24.66 -19.84
CA SER A 93 -7.54 -26.00 -19.41
C SER A 93 -8.20 -26.71 -20.60
N PRO A 94 -7.67 -27.83 -21.12
CA PRO A 94 -8.42 -28.61 -22.08
C PRO A 94 -9.67 -29.15 -21.37
N VAL A 95 -10.82 -28.86 -21.98
CA VAL A 95 -12.09 -29.46 -21.64
C VAL A 95 -11.90 -30.98 -21.76
N THR A 96 -11.82 -31.70 -20.64
CA THR A 96 -11.94 -33.16 -20.69
C THR A 96 -13.41 -33.47 -20.85
N ASP A 97 -13.84 -33.46 -22.11
CA ASP A 97 -15.05 -34.08 -22.59
C ASP A 97 -14.94 -35.60 -22.37
N ASN A 98 -15.99 -36.17 -21.76
CA ASN A 98 -16.44 -37.56 -21.78
C ASN A 98 -15.46 -38.71 -22.13
N GLN A 99 -15.36 -39.70 -21.23
CA GLN A 99 -15.88 -41.05 -21.48
C GLN A 99 -15.82 -41.92 -20.20
N PHE A 100 -16.96 -42.20 -19.57
CA PHE A 100 -17.10 -43.33 -18.65
C PHE A 100 -17.02 -44.63 -19.47
N PRO A 101 -16.19 -45.62 -19.13
CA PRO A 101 -16.36 -46.96 -19.67
C PRO A 101 -17.49 -47.67 -18.90
N THR A 102 -18.59 -47.88 -19.61
CA THR A 102 -19.66 -48.83 -19.29
C THR A 102 -19.12 -50.25 -19.17
N GLU A 103 -19.66 -50.95 -18.17
CA GLU A 103 -19.82 -52.40 -18.00
C GLU A 103 -19.25 -53.30 -19.12
N ILE A 104 -18.39 -54.25 -18.74
CA ILE A 104 -18.22 -55.50 -19.49
C ILE A 104 -18.46 -56.65 -18.52
N GLU A 105 -19.64 -57.24 -18.71
CA GLU A 105 -20.09 -58.53 -18.21
C GLU A 105 -19.27 -59.67 -18.85
N ASN A 106 -18.87 -60.66 -18.06
CA ASN A 106 -18.57 -62.03 -18.47
C ASN A 106 -18.57 -62.96 -17.24
#